data_AF-A0A7Y3GQU9-F1
#
_entry.id   AF-A0A7Y3GQU9-F1
#
_cell.length_a   1.000
_cell.length_b   1.000
_cell.length_c   1.000
_cell.angle_alpha   90.00
_cell.angle_beta   90.00
_cell.angle_gamma   90.00
#
_symmetry.space_group_name_H-M   'P 1'
#
loop_
_entity.id
_entity.type
_entity.pdbx_description
1 polymer ?
#
loop_
_entity_poly.entity_id
_entity_poly.type
_entity_poly.pdbx_seq_one_letter_code
_entity_poly.pdbx_strand_id
1 'polypeptide(L)'
;MELEHRVEAFVKLGDLLRSYVDENFDDRRLSSEDLEYKNQLSDKINLAKVKNPWFTHDNVNYALNECSKLLNYSIIKEFNEKYNFKIKKSKKVALITAGNIPLVGFHDFFCVLMSGHSVLIKPSSNDTVLLPFLAAYL
;
A
#
# COMPACT_ATOMS: atom_id res chain seq x y z
N MET A 1 -5.71 -1.50 17.36
CA MET A 1 -5.43 -2.67 16.49
C MET A 1 -4.12 -3.27 16.96
N GLU A 2 -4.05 -4.59 17.15
CA GLU A 2 -2.81 -5.29 17.50
C GLU A 2 -1.82 -5.29 16.32
N LEU A 3 -0.52 -5.51 16.60
CA LEU A 3 0.51 -5.54 15.54
C LEU A 3 0.24 -6.63 14.52
N GLU A 4 -0.14 -7.84 14.97
CA GLU A 4 -0.41 -8.97 14.07
C GLU A 4 -1.51 -8.66 13.06
N HIS A 5 -2.62 -8.07 13.49
CA HIS A 5 -3.70 -7.66 12.58
C HIS A 5 -3.24 -6.65 11.52
N ARG A 6 -2.31 -5.74 11.87
CA ARG A 6 -1.72 -4.82 10.89
C ARG A 6 -0.84 -5.57 9.90
N VAL A 7 -0.02 -6.50 10.38
CA VAL A 7 0.80 -7.35 9.51
C VAL A 7 -0.08 -8.12 8.54
N GLU A 8 -1.13 -8.80 9.03
CA GLU A 8 -2.09 -9.53 8.20
C GLU A 8 -2.74 -8.65 7.14
N ALA A 9 -3.20 -7.44 7.50
CA ALA A 9 -3.80 -6.49 6.56
C ALA A 9 -2.82 -6.10 5.44
N PHE A 10 -1.56 -5.80 5.78
CA PHE A 10 -0.55 -5.45 4.80
C PHE A 10 -0.09 -6.65 3.95
N VAL A 11 -0.09 -7.87 4.51
CA VAL A 11 0.16 -9.10 3.72
C VAL A 11 -0.95 -9.33 2.71
N LYS A 12 -2.22 -9.14 3.11
CA LYS A 12 -3.36 -9.22 2.16
C LYS A 12 -3.26 -8.17 1.06
N LEU A 13 -2.88 -6.94 1.41
CA LEU A 13 -2.59 -5.90 0.42
C LEU A 13 -1.45 -6.32 -0.52
N GLY A 14 -0.41 -6.97 0.00
CA GLY A 14 0.67 -7.54 -0.81
C GLY A 14 0.19 -8.60 -1.80
N ASP A 15 -0.66 -9.53 -1.37
CA ASP A 15 -1.27 -10.56 -2.23
C ASP A 15 -2.21 -9.93 -3.26
N LEU A 16 -3.02 -8.93 -2.90
CA LEU A 16 -3.84 -8.14 -3.82
C LEU A 16 -2.98 -7.50 -4.92
N LEU A 17 -1.93 -6.77 -4.55
CA LEU A 17 -1.04 -6.12 -5.52
C LEU A 17 -0.33 -7.15 -6.41
N ARG A 18 0.13 -8.26 -5.82
CA ARG A 18 0.79 -9.35 -6.56
C ARG A 18 -0.14 -9.99 -7.57
N SER A 19 -1.39 -10.23 -7.21
CA SER A 19 -2.40 -10.76 -8.12
C SER A 19 -2.63 -9.89 -9.35
N TYR A 20 -2.39 -8.58 -9.22
CA TYR A 20 -2.53 -7.64 -10.33
C TYR A 20 -1.30 -7.62 -11.24
N VAL A 21 -0.09 -7.74 -10.69
CA VAL A 21 1.16 -7.61 -11.46
C VAL A 21 1.78 -8.93 -11.93
N ASP A 22 1.39 -10.06 -11.33
CA ASP A 22 1.89 -11.40 -11.68
C ASP A 22 0.75 -12.26 -12.21
N GLU A 23 0.78 -12.53 -13.52
CA GLU A 23 -0.22 -13.36 -14.21
C GLU A 23 -0.25 -14.81 -13.69
N ASN A 24 0.80 -15.27 -13.02
CA ASN A 24 0.87 -16.62 -12.46
C ASN A 24 0.32 -16.71 -11.02
N PHE A 25 -0.14 -15.60 -10.45
CA PHE A 25 -0.71 -15.60 -9.12
C PHE A 25 -2.02 -16.41 -9.08
N ASP A 26 -2.14 -17.28 -8.09
CA ASP A 26 -3.36 -18.08 -7.89
C ASP A 26 -4.46 -17.25 -7.21
N ASP A 27 -5.32 -16.63 -8.01
CA ASP A 27 -6.45 -15.82 -7.55
C ASP A 27 -7.42 -16.55 -6.61
N ARG A 28 -7.41 -17.90 -6.56
CA ARG A 28 -8.22 -18.67 -5.58
C ARG A 28 -7.81 -18.42 -4.13
N ARG A 29 -6.66 -17.78 -3.90
CA ARG A 29 -6.18 -17.35 -2.58
C ARG A 29 -6.83 -16.06 -2.10
N LEU A 30 -7.49 -15.32 -2.98
CA LEU A 30 -8.13 -14.04 -2.67
C LEU A 30 -9.57 -14.24 -2.21
N SER A 31 -10.04 -13.36 -1.32
CA SER A 31 -11.46 -13.27 -1.00
C SER A 31 -12.27 -12.64 -2.15
N SER A 32 -13.59 -12.71 -2.08
CA SER A 32 -14.45 -12.04 -3.06
C SER A 32 -14.28 -10.52 -3.01
N GLU A 33 -14.07 -9.96 -1.82
CA GLU A 33 -13.78 -8.55 -1.60
C GLU A 33 -12.43 -8.15 -2.23
N ASP A 34 -11.40 -8.98 -2.08
CA ASP A 34 -10.08 -8.73 -2.68
C ASP A 34 -10.16 -8.72 -4.22
N LEU A 35 -10.91 -9.64 -4.82
CA LEU A 35 -11.13 -9.68 -6.27
C LEU A 35 -11.86 -8.43 -6.76
N GLU A 36 -12.82 -7.91 -6.00
CA GLU A 36 -13.49 -6.66 -6.32
C GLU A 36 -12.51 -5.48 -6.30
N TYR A 37 -11.67 -5.40 -5.26
CA TYR A 37 -10.61 -4.38 -5.19
C TYR A 37 -9.59 -4.50 -6.32
N LYS A 38 -9.23 -5.73 -6.73
CA LYS A 38 -8.34 -6.00 -7.87
C LYS A 38 -8.92 -5.42 -9.16
N ASN A 39 -10.21 -5.64 -9.40
CA ASN A 39 -10.90 -5.10 -10.57
C ASN A 39 -10.91 -3.56 -10.56
N GLN A 40 -11.22 -2.96 -9.40
CA GLN A 40 -11.20 -1.50 -9.24
C GLN A 40 -9.80 -0.90 -9.40
N LEU A 41 -8.73 -1.62 -9.03
CA LEU A 41 -7.35 -1.14 -9.12
C LEU A 41 -6.98 -0.73 -10.56
N SER A 42 -7.44 -1.47 -11.57
CA SER A 42 -7.20 -1.13 -12.98
C SER A 42 -7.73 0.26 -13.35
N ASP A 43 -8.96 0.57 -12.92
CA ASP A 43 -9.59 1.87 -13.14
C ASP A 43 -8.86 2.98 -12.40
N LYS A 44 -8.40 2.71 -11.16
CA LYS A 44 -7.62 3.67 -10.38
C LYS A 44 -6.26 3.95 -11.00
N ILE A 45 -5.59 2.94 -11.57
CA ILE A 45 -4.34 3.12 -12.31
C ILE A 45 -4.59 4.00 -13.53
N ASN A 46 -5.61 3.71 -14.33
CA ASN A 46 -5.94 4.53 -15.49
C ASN A 46 -6.24 5.99 -15.11
N LEU A 47 -7.01 6.21 -14.04
CA LEU A 47 -7.28 7.55 -13.52
C LEU A 47 -6.01 8.26 -13.04
N ALA A 48 -5.10 7.55 -12.37
CA ALA A 48 -3.84 8.12 -11.90
C ALA A 48 -2.94 8.55 -13.06
N LYS A 49 -2.85 7.73 -14.13
CA LYS A 49 -2.12 8.05 -15.37
C LYS A 49 -2.65 9.32 -16.04
N VAL A 50 -3.98 9.46 -16.12
CA VAL A 50 -4.62 10.66 -16.71
C VAL A 50 -4.32 11.92 -15.90
N LYS A 51 -4.31 11.82 -14.57
CA LYS A 51 -4.04 12.96 -13.68
C LYS A 51 -2.57 13.35 -13.60
N ASN A 52 -1.66 12.39 -13.82
CA ASN A 52 -0.24 12.58 -13.58
C ASN A 52 0.61 11.99 -14.71
N PRO A 53 1.16 12.83 -15.61
CA PRO A 53 1.99 12.36 -16.72
C PRO A 53 3.23 11.56 -16.31
N TRP A 54 3.72 11.72 -15.08
CA TRP A 54 4.84 10.93 -14.56
C TRP A 54 4.48 9.46 -14.29
N PHE A 55 3.19 9.17 -14.13
CA PHE A 55 2.67 7.86 -13.80
C PHE A 55 2.43 7.10 -15.11
N THR A 56 3.50 6.76 -15.83
CA THR A 56 3.40 5.88 -17.00
C THR A 56 2.98 4.47 -16.55
N HIS A 57 2.50 3.64 -17.49
CA HIS A 57 2.12 2.27 -17.17
C HIS A 57 3.28 1.50 -16.51
N ASP A 58 4.48 1.63 -17.07
CA ASP A 58 5.67 0.95 -16.57
C ASP A 58 6.04 1.43 -15.17
N ASN A 59 6.00 2.75 -14.91
CA ASN A 59 6.32 3.29 -13.59
C ASN A 59 5.32 2.85 -12.52
N VAL A 60 4.03 2.82 -12.85
CA VAL A 60 3.01 2.35 -11.90
C VAL A 60 3.15 0.86 -11.65
N ASN A 61 3.27 0.03 -12.69
CA ASN A 61 3.46 -1.41 -12.54
C ASN A 61 4.73 -1.74 -11.77
N TYR A 62 5.83 -1.04 -12.04
CA TYR A 62 7.07 -1.18 -11.30
C TYR A 62 6.86 -0.89 -9.81
N ALA A 63 6.25 0.25 -9.46
CA ALA A 63 5.98 0.59 -8.07
C ALA A 63 5.07 -0.42 -7.36
N LEU A 64 4.00 -0.89 -8.02
CA LEU A 64 3.10 -1.91 -7.48
C LEU A 64 3.81 -3.23 -7.25
N ASN A 65 4.66 -3.65 -8.19
CA ASN A 65 5.45 -4.88 -8.08
C ASN A 65 6.49 -4.82 -6.96
N GLU A 66 7.21 -3.71 -6.82
CA GLU A 66 8.16 -3.55 -5.71
C GLU A 66 7.44 -3.51 -4.36
N CYS A 67 6.29 -2.83 -4.27
CA CYS A 67 5.46 -2.88 -3.06
C CYS A 67 4.98 -4.31 -2.76
N SER A 68 4.46 -5.05 -3.75
CA SER A 68 3.93 -6.40 -3.55
C SER A 68 4.99 -7.41 -3.08
N LYS A 69 6.25 -7.22 -3.51
CA LYS A 69 7.39 -8.02 -3.04
C LYS A 69 7.70 -7.77 -1.57
N LEU A 70 7.69 -6.51 -1.15
CA LEU A 70 7.99 -6.11 0.24
C LEU A 70 6.87 -6.49 1.22
N LEU A 71 5.63 -6.50 0.75
CA LEU A 71 4.45 -6.82 1.55
C LEU A 71 4.23 -8.34 1.71
N ASN A 72 5.28 -9.05 2.10
CA ASN A 72 5.23 -10.46 2.43
C ASN A 72 5.35 -10.66 3.95
N TYR A 73 4.70 -11.70 4.49
CA TYR A 73 4.72 -11.99 5.92
C TYR A 73 6.13 -12.11 6.49
N SER A 74 7.02 -12.87 5.84
CA SER A 74 8.38 -13.06 6.36
C SER A 74 9.18 -11.76 6.36
N ILE A 75 9.05 -10.96 5.30
CA ILE A 75 9.73 -9.67 5.16
C ILE A 75 9.23 -8.65 6.19
N ILE A 76 7.90 -8.52 6.33
CA ILE A 76 7.32 -7.60 7.32
C ILE A 76 7.68 -8.04 8.74
N LYS A 77 7.64 -9.35 9.03
CA LYS A 77 8.01 -9.89 10.33
C LYS A 77 9.47 -9.59 10.65
N GLU A 78 10.40 -9.88 9.74
CA GLU A 78 11.83 -9.60 9.92
C GLU A 78 12.09 -8.09 10.07
N PHE A 79 11.37 -7.26 9.32
CA PHE A 79 11.44 -5.80 9.47
C PHE A 79 10.97 -5.36 10.87
N ASN A 80 9.86 -5.90 11.34
CA ASN A 80 9.26 -5.55 12.63
C ASN A 80 10.09 -6.02 13.83
N GLU A 81 10.79 -7.15 13.74
CA GLU A 81 11.67 -7.66 14.81
C GLU A 81 12.80 -6.69 15.18
N LYS A 82 13.15 -5.76 14.28
CA LYS A 82 14.18 -4.74 14.50
C LYS A 82 13.73 -3.58 15.40
N TYR A 83 12.45 -3.53 15.77
CA TYR A 83 11.86 -2.41 16.50
C TYR A 83 11.00 -2.88 17.68
N ASN A 84 10.84 -2.00 18.68
CA ASN A 84 9.94 -2.24 19.81
C ASN A 84 8.68 -1.37 19.67
N PHE A 85 7.54 -2.00 19.41
CA PHE A 85 6.26 -1.32 19.17
C PHE A 85 5.43 -1.05 20.43
N LYS A 86 6.04 -1.07 21.62
CA LYS A 86 5.38 -0.68 22.87
C LYS A 86 5.13 0.83 22.92
N ILE A 87 4.05 1.28 22.28
CA ILE A 87 3.61 2.68 22.35
C ILE A 87 2.72 2.93 23.56
N LYS A 88 2.97 4.03 24.29
CA LYS A 88 2.13 4.44 25.43
C LYS A 88 0.79 5.03 25.01
N LYS A 89 0.78 5.74 23.88
CA LYS A 89 -0.42 6.40 23.32
C LYS A 89 -0.26 6.57 21.82
N SER A 90 -1.31 6.22 21.07
CA SER A 90 -1.35 6.45 19.63
C SER A 90 -1.38 7.95 19.31
N LYS A 91 -0.68 8.35 18.25
CA LYS A 91 -0.63 9.72 17.74
C LYS A 91 -1.20 9.77 16.32
N LYS A 92 -1.58 10.97 15.90
CA LYS A 92 -1.92 11.26 14.50
C LYS A 92 -0.71 11.93 13.84
N VAL A 93 -0.10 11.24 12.89
CA VAL A 93 1.12 11.67 12.20
C VAL A 93 0.73 12.25 10.85
N ALA A 94 1.12 13.50 10.60
CA ALA A 94 0.89 14.15 9.32
C ALA A 94 1.96 13.71 8.31
N LEU A 95 1.54 13.21 7.15
CA LEU A 95 2.40 12.87 6.02
C LEU A 95 2.11 13.80 4.86
N ILE A 96 3.14 14.50 4.36
CA ILE A 96 3.07 15.34 3.17
C ILE A 96 3.93 14.68 2.11
N THR A 97 3.32 14.11 1.08
CA THR A 97 4.04 13.28 0.11
C THR A 97 4.25 14.04 -1.20
N ALA A 98 5.40 13.81 -1.83
CA ALA A 98 5.63 14.23 -3.21
C ALA A 98 4.67 13.50 -4.17
N GLY A 99 4.63 13.92 -5.43
CA GLY A 99 3.73 13.33 -6.45
C GLY A 99 4.39 13.08 -7.79
N ASN A 100 5.71 13.00 -7.86
CA ASN A 100 6.46 12.74 -9.09
C ASN A 100 6.76 11.25 -9.31
N ILE A 101 6.59 10.40 -8.30
CA ILE A 101 6.83 8.96 -8.36
C ILE A 101 5.59 8.24 -7.80
N PRO A 102 5.06 7.20 -8.48
CA PRO A 102 3.95 6.41 -7.95
C PRO A 102 4.26 5.83 -6.58
N LEU A 103 3.34 5.99 -5.62
CA LEU A 103 3.45 5.42 -4.28
C LEU A 103 4.67 5.88 -3.47
N VAL A 104 5.26 7.05 -3.78
CA VAL A 104 6.48 7.56 -3.10
C VAL A 104 6.36 7.65 -1.57
N GLY A 105 5.16 7.93 -1.05
CA GLY A 105 4.89 8.00 0.38
C GLY A 105 4.48 6.68 1.04
N PHE A 106 4.48 5.57 0.30
CA PHE A 106 3.96 4.29 0.78
C PHE A 106 4.77 3.74 1.97
N HIS A 107 6.10 3.87 1.93
CA HIS A 107 6.95 3.42 3.04
C HIS A 107 6.66 4.19 4.34
N ASP A 108 6.55 5.51 4.28
CA ASP A 108 6.22 6.32 5.46
C ASP A 108 4.82 5.99 5.98
N PHE A 109 3.86 5.81 5.07
CA PHE A 109 2.51 5.35 5.39
C PHE A 109 2.52 4.00 6.13
N PHE A 110 3.25 3.02 5.59
CA PHE A 110 3.45 1.71 6.21
C PHE A 110 4.07 1.82 7.60
N CYS A 111 5.18 2.55 7.75
CA CYS A 111 5.88 2.69 9.02
C CYS A 111 5.01 3.34 10.10
N VAL A 112 4.25 4.39 9.77
CA VAL A 112 3.33 5.03 10.72
C VAL A 112 2.29 4.02 11.19
N LEU A 113 1.67 3.26 10.30
CA LEU A 113 0.67 2.27 10.68
C LEU A 113 1.30 1.12 11.49
N MET A 114 2.42 0.55 11.05
CA MET A 114 3.15 -0.50 11.79
C MET A 114 3.49 -0.07 13.22
N SER A 115 3.89 1.20 13.38
CA SER A 115 4.21 1.77 14.70
C SER A 115 3.01 1.95 15.64
N GLY A 116 1.79 1.63 15.19
CA GLY A 116 0.57 1.77 15.98
C GLY A 116 0.02 3.21 16.01
N HIS A 117 0.44 4.05 15.07
CA HIS A 117 -0.04 5.41 14.91
C HIS A 117 -1.08 5.50 13.79
N SER A 118 -1.82 6.61 13.77
CA SER A 118 -2.76 6.93 12.69
C SER A 118 -2.15 7.94 11.73
N VAL A 119 -2.44 7.79 10.45
CA VAL A 119 -1.93 8.69 9.40
C VAL A 119 -2.94 9.80 9.12
N LEU A 120 -2.46 11.03 8.97
CA LEU A 120 -3.15 12.12 8.27
C LEU A 120 -2.34 12.45 7.03
N ILE A 121 -2.79 12.00 5.86
CA ILE A 121 -2.03 12.19 4.63
C ILE A 121 -2.57 13.38 3.82
N LYS A 122 -1.65 14.24 3.38
CA LYS A 122 -1.88 15.26 2.37
C LYS A 122 -0.97 14.91 1.18
N PRO A 123 -1.48 14.17 0.20
CA PRO A 123 -0.68 13.90 -0.99
C PRO A 123 -0.51 15.16 -1.83
N SER A 124 0.45 15.14 -2.74
CA SER A 124 0.53 16.11 -3.83
C SER A 124 -0.80 16.19 -4.57
N SER A 125 -1.18 17.37 -5.04
CA SER A 125 -2.40 17.57 -5.84
C SER A 125 -2.46 16.70 -7.09
N ASN A 126 -1.30 16.29 -7.59
CA ASN A 126 -1.16 15.47 -8.79
C ASN A 126 -1.14 13.96 -8.47
N ASP A 127 -1.03 13.53 -7.21
CA ASP A 127 -1.01 12.12 -6.80
C ASP A 127 -2.12 11.81 -5.77
N THR A 128 -3.37 11.94 -6.19
CA THR A 128 -4.54 11.85 -5.30
C THR A 128 -5.31 10.54 -5.40
N VAL A 129 -4.75 9.52 -6.06
CA VAL A 129 -5.52 8.34 -6.49
C VAL A 129 -5.01 7.05 -5.85
N LEU A 130 -3.79 6.63 -6.16
CA LEU A 130 -3.32 5.28 -5.83
C LEU A 130 -3.18 5.06 -4.33
N LEU A 131 -2.40 5.89 -3.64
CA LEU A 131 -2.17 5.71 -2.20
C LEU A 131 -3.46 5.84 -1.37
N PRO A 132 -4.35 6.83 -1.61
CA PRO A 132 -5.66 6.85 -0.95
C PRO A 132 -6.53 5.62 -1.22
N PHE A 133 -6.48 5.05 -2.43
CA PHE A 133 -7.21 3.83 -2.75
C PHE A 133 -6.67 2.62 -1.97
N LEU A 134 -5.34 2.43 -1.93
CA LEU A 134 -4.73 1.37 -1.14
C LEU A 134 -4.97 1.55 0.37
N ALA A 135 -5.04 2.80 0.84
CA ALA A 135 -5.36 3.10 2.23
C ALA A 135 -6.83 2.80 2.59
N ALA A 136 -7.76 2.86 1.62
CA ALA A 136 -9.17 2.50 1.85
C ALA A 136 -9.40 0.99 1.92
N TYR A 137 -8.49 0.21 1.36
CA TYR A 137 -8.48 -1.25 1.45
C TYR A 137 -8.07 -1.77 2.85
N LEU A 138 -7.24 -1.00 3.58
CA LEU A 138 -6.69 -1.33 4.91
C LEU A 138 -7.61 -0.88 6.05
#